data_AF-A0A5E7ZWE2-F1
#
_entry.id   AF-A0A5E7ZWE2-F1
#
_cell.length_a   1.000
_cell.length_b   1.000
_cell.length_c   1.000
_cell.angle_alpha   90.00
_cell.angle_beta   90.00
_cell.angle_gamma   90.00
#
_symmetry.space_group_name_H-M   'P 1'
#
loop_
_entity.id
_entity.type
_entity.pdbx_description
1 polymer ?
#
loop_
_entity_poly.entity_id
_entity_poly.type
_entity_poly.pdbx_seq_one_letter_code
_entity_poly.pdbx_strand_id
1 'polypeptide(L)' 'MAHKFVIEQNKKGEYVAKFKYNAETIFWTEGYTSKASAKNAIESVLKNGPGAAVEDA' A
#
# COMPACT_ATOMS: atom_id res chain seq x y z
N MET A 1 -17.17 7.82 2.63
CA MET A 1 -15.84 8.45 2.59
C MET A 1 -14.94 7.67 3.53
N ALA A 2 -14.21 6.68 3.02
CA ALA A 2 -13.38 5.83 3.87
C ALA A 2 -12.03 5.55 3.20
N HIS A 3 -10.96 5.89 3.92
CA HIS A 3 -9.61 5.46 3.60
C HIS A 3 -9.46 3.98 3.94
N LYS A 4 -8.91 3.19 3.01
CA LYS A 4 -8.68 1.77 3.23
C LYS A 4 -7.45 1.27 2.48
N PHE A 5 -6.79 0.29 3.08
CA PHE A 5 -5.77 -0.50 2.40
C PHE A 5 -6.42 -1.71 1.72
N VAL A 6 -6.03 -1.97 0.48
CA VAL A 6 -6.49 -3.12 -0.31
C VAL A 6 -5.27 -3.82 -0.89
N ILE A 7 -5.19 -5.14 -0.72
CA ILE A 7 -4.18 -5.96 -1.41
C ILE A 7 -4.85 -6.60 -2.62
N GLU A 8 -4.34 -6.31 -3.81
CA GLU A 8 -4.81 -6.86 -5.09
C GLU A 8 -3.67 -7.58 -5.79
N GLN A 9 -3.96 -8.58 -6.61
CA GLN A 9 -2.96 -9.17 -7.50
C GLN A 9 -2.94 -8.41 -8.83
N ASN A 10 -1.74 -8.11 -9.33
CA ASN A 10 -1.55 -7.53 -10.64
C ASN A 10 -1.59 -8.62 -11.74
N LYS A 11 -1.49 -8.20 -13.02
CA LYS A 11 -1.49 -9.12 -14.17
C LYS A 11 -0.31 -10.11 -14.19
N LYS A 12 0.74 -9.85 -13.41
CA LYS A 12 1.93 -10.70 -13.26
C LYS A 12 1.80 -11.68 -12.08
N GLY A 13 0.69 -11.66 -11.35
CA GLY A 13 0.46 -12.51 -10.17
C GLY A 13 1.05 -11.96 -8.87
N GLU A 14 1.64 -10.76 -8.90
CA GLU A 14 2.27 -10.14 -7.74
C GLU A 14 1.22 -9.42 -6.88
N TYR A 15 1.39 -9.45 -5.56
CA TYR A 15 0.53 -8.80 -4.60
C TYR A 15 0.94 -7.33 -4.43
N VAL A 16 0.01 -6.42 -4.67
CA VAL A 16 0.21 -4.97 -4.55
C VAL A 16 -0.69 -4.43 -3.45
N ALA A 17 -0.10 -3.82 -2.42
CA ALA A 17 -0.86 -3.06 -1.43
C ALA A 17 -1.15 -1.65 -1.96
N LYS A 18 -2.43 -1.26 -1.90
CA LYS A 18 -2.96 0.03 -2.38
C LYS A 18 -3.66 0.76 -1.25
N PHE A 19 -3.46 2.06 -1.16
CA PHE A 19 -4.28 2.93 -0.33
C PHE A 19 -5.29 3.66 -1.19
N LYS A 20 -6.56 3.49 -0.85
CA LYS A 20 -7.68 4.02 -1.60
C LYS A 20 -8.49 4.97 -0.74
N TYR A 21 -9.04 6.00 -1.38
CA TYR A 21 -10.12 6.81 -0.85
C TYR A 21 -11.36 6.56 -1.70
N ASN A 22 -12.39 5.95 -1.09
CA ASN A 22 -13.55 5.44 -1.81
C ASN A 22 -13.15 4.43 -2.92
N ALA A 23 -13.27 4.83 -4.19
CA ALA A 23 -12.93 4.02 -5.36
C ALA A 23 -11.57 4.39 -5.99
N GLU A 24 -10.98 5.51 -5.58
CA GLU A 24 -9.76 6.05 -6.20
C GLU A 24 -8.52 5.57 -5.45
N THR A 25 -7.48 5.22 -6.22
CA THR A 25 -6.19 4.82 -5.65
C THR A 25 -5.32 6.06 -5.49
N ILE A 26 -4.89 6.33 -4.26
CA ILE A 26 -4.01 7.45 -3.92
C ILE A 26 -2.55 7.03 -4.09
N PHE A 27 -2.18 5.88 -3.50
CA PHE A 27 -0.84 5.32 -3.61
C PHE A 27 -0.88 3.79 -3.67
N TRP A 28 0.19 3.20 -4.18
CA TRP A 28 0.40 1.76 -4.18
C TRP A 28 1.88 1.43 -4.01
N THR A 29 2.12 0.22 -3.51
CA THR A 29 3.46 -0.36 -3.33
C THR A 29 3.93 -1.08 -4.59
N GLU A 30 5.18 -1.51 -4.62
CA GLU A 30 5.66 -2.47 -5.62
C GLU A 30 4.92 -3.82 -5.55
N GLY A 31 5.10 -4.65 -6.57
CA GLY A 31 4.56 -6.00 -6.62
C GLY A 31 5.37 -6.95 -5.74
N TYR A 32 4.73 -7.51 -4.72
CA TYR A 32 5.34 -8.54 -3.87
C TYR A 32 5.03 -9.95 -4.36
N THR A 33 5.95 -10.88 -4.14
CA THR A 33 5.75 -12.30 -4.44
C THR A 33 4.73 -12.97 -3.52
N SER A 34 4.51 -12.42 -2.31
CA SER A 34 3.60 -13.00 -1.32
C SER A 34 2.63 -11.98 -0.72
N LYS A 35 1.43 -12.43 -0.35
CA LYS A 35 0.43 -11.61 0.35
C LYS A 35 0.91 -11.17 1.73
N ALA A 36 1.76 -11.97 2.38
CA ALA A 36 2.34 -11.63 3.68
C ALA A 36 3.27 -10.42 3.57
N SER A 37 4.13 -10.37 2.54
CA SER A 37 5.00 -9.23 2.28
C SER A 37 4.19 -7.94 2.05
N ALA A 38 3.09 -8.01 1.27
CA ALA A 38 2.20 -6.88 1.07
C ALA A 38 1.51 -6.41 2.37
N LYS A 39 1.16 -7.33 3.27
CA LYS A 39 0.63 -6.99 4.61
C LYS A 39 1.68 -6.29 5.47
N ASN A 40 2.90 -6.81 5.50
CA ASN A 40 4.00 -6.21 6.26
C ASN A 40 4.30 -4.78 5.78
N ALA A 41 4.19 -4.52 4.47
CA ALA A 41 4.31 -3.17 3.92
C ALA A 41 3.22 -2.23 4.46
N ILE A 42 1.96 -2.70 4.52
CA ILE A 42 0.86 -1.92 5.10
C ILE A 42 1.12 -1.64 6.58
N GLU A 43 1.56 -2.64 7.35
CA GLU A 43 1.87 -2.48 8.77
C GLU A 43 2.99 -1.45 9.00
N SER A 44 4.03 -1.48 8.16
CA SER A 44 5.10 -0.48 8.21
C SER A 44 4.58 0.93 7.90
N VAL A 45 3.73 1.09 6.88
CA VAL A 45 3.13 2.38 6.53
C VAL A 45 2.22 2.90 7.64
N LEU A 46 1.41 2.03 8.26
CA LEU A 46 0.56 2.42 9.39
C LEU A 46 1.38 2.88 10.60
N LYS A 47 2.50 2.20 10.87
CA LYS A 47 3.38 2.49 12.01
C LYS A 47 4.21 3.76 11.80
N ASN A 48 4.78 3.91 10.60
CA ASN A 48 5.83 4.91 10.35
C ASN A 48 5.36 6.06 9.44
N GLY A 49 4.30 5.86 8.65
CA GLY A 49 3.84 6.82 7.64
C GLY A 49 3.26 8.12 8.20
N PRO A 50 2.33 8.10 9.19
CA PRO A 50 1.66 9.32 9.65
C PRO A 50 2.59 10.43 10.19
N GLY A 51 3.79 10.06 10.67
CA GLY A 51 4.77 11.01 11.20
C GLY A 51 6.06 11.11 10.40
N ALA A 52 6.12 10.49 9.21
CA ALA A 52 7.32 10.57 8.37
C ALA A 52 7.52 12.01 7.86
N ALA A 53 8.78 12.45 7.83
CA ALA A 53 9.13 13.71 7.20
C ALA A 53 8.94 13.62 5.67
N VAL A 54 8.52 14.73 5.07
CA VAL A 54 8.49 14.89 3.61
C VAL A 54 9.84 15.47 3.19
N GLU A 55 10.50 14.81 2.24
CA GLU A 55 11.78 15.23 1.68
C GLU A 55 11.62 15.33 0.15
N ASP A 56 12.01 16.47 -0.41
CA ASP A 56 12.10 16.70 -1.86
C ASP A 56 13.55 16.45 -2.30
N ALA A 57 13.76 15.53 -3.23
CA ALA A 57 15.08 15.12 -3.75
C ALA A 57 15.26 15.48 -5.23
#